data_AF-A0A5C1YAF5-F1
#
_entry.id   AF-A0A5C1YAF5-F1
#
_cell.length_a   1.000
_cell.length_b   1.000
_cell.length_c   1.000
_cell.angle_alpha   90.00
_cell.angle_beta   90.00
_cell.angle_gamma   90.00
#
_symmetry.space_group_name_H-M   'P 1'
#
loop_
_entity.id
_entity.type
_entity.pdbx_description
1 polymer ?
#
loop_
_entity_poly.entity_id
_entity_poly.type
_entity_poly.pdbx_seq_one_letter_code
_entity_poly.pdbx_strand_id
1 'polypeptide(L)'
;MTARATPLDVDGAPFRVETDAIRALAAGAHPDAVAGGWPAVGGVQRRAGRALREVTFLAEDVPEGHDAMVHLNGLTDGHRTDIRPALLRPVPGTRHRALGYLLPDGLELSYRLVVARELPIDAGRTREGWLRVHRLGRPDPRNPDRIPDPLGETSSVLRMPGSRRHAVWDADAPKLSPGRARTAVTAAGLELTVWEPDADAVGLLVLFDGERWRGIGALDAFARWGGSPRRVVFVPAGTNAQRAAVLPHPARVSALLAHDVLPAVGCTDPASVIVAGQSYGGLAAAAVVATRPDLAATAIVQSGSFHFRPDAPPRPPAGQRGELLDALIGVRVPGRFLIQVGSEERDMVTGAEAFRAAAVAGGAEAGLVRYAGGHDYAWWRTGLFDALDAVDPGSTSPQDVPE
;
A
#
# COMPACT_ATOMS: atom_id res chain seq x y z
N MET A 1 6.22 16.44 -8.77
CA MET A 1 4.74 16.58 -8.76
C MET A 1 4.12 15.50 -7.89
N THR A 2 3.22 15.85 -6.97
CA THR A 2 2.45 14.87 -6.16
C THR A 2 1.47 14.07 -7.03
N ALA A 3 1.34 12.77 -6.78
CA ALA A 3 0.39 11.94 -7.51
C ALA A 3 -1.06 12.44 -7.35
N ARG A 4 -1.87 12.28 -8.42
CA ARG A 4 -3.29 12.65 -8.46
C ARG A 4 -4.13 11.43 -8.80
N ALA A 5 -5.28 11.31 -8.15
CA ALA A 5 -6.23 10.21 -8.31
C ALA A 5 -6.59 9.96 -9.78
N THR A 6 -6.82 8.70 -10.15
CA THR A 6 -7.25 8.33 -11.51
C THR A 6 -8.54 9.09 -11.86
N PRO A 7 -8.60 9.78 -13.01
CA PRO A 7 -9.85 10.35 -13.50
C PRO A 7 -10.90 9.24 -13.72
N LEU A 8 -12.10 9.46 -13.20
CA LEU A 8 -13.17 8.48 -13.26
C LEU A 8 -14.29 8.95 -14.19
N ASP A 9 -14.98 7.98 -14.78
CA ASP A 9 -16.21 8.17 -15.55
C ASP A 9 -17.42 8.32 -14.61
N VAL A 10 -18.60 8.57 -15.18
CA VAL A 10 -19.86 8.76 -14.45
C VAL A 10 -20.29 7.56 -13.61
N ASP A 11 -19.79 6.36 -13.94
CA ASP A 11 -20.03 5.12 -13.20
C ASP A 11 -19.02 4.91 -12.05
N GLY A 12 -18.11 5.87 -11.82
CA GLY A 12 -17.13 5.83 -10.75
C GLY A 12 -15.92 4.93 -11.02
N ALA A 13 -15.81 4.35 -12.21
CA ALA A 13 -14.67 3.55 -12.64
C ALA A 13 -13.70 4.34 -13.53
N PRO A 14 -12.48 3.85 -13.78
CA PRO A 14 -11.61 4.43 -14.80
C PRO A 14 -12.29 4.44 -16.17
N PHE A 15 -11.94 5.41 -17.03
CA PHE A 15 -12.47 5.46 -18.40
C PHE A 15 -12.21 4.15 -19.13
N ARG A 16 -13.28 3.48 -19.57
CA ARG A 16 -13.19 2.28 -20.40
C ARG A 16 -12.90 2.66 -21.84
N VAL A 17 -11.98 1.92 -22.46
CA VAL A 17 -11.55 2.17 -23.84
C VAL A 17 -11.40 0.87 -24.62
N GLU A 18 -11.67 0.96 -25.91
CA GLU A 18 -11.30 -0.07 -26.87
C GLU A 18 -9.82 0.15 -27.23
N THR A 19 -8.93 -0.69 -26.72
CA THR A 19 -7.48 -0.55 -26.91
C THR A 19 -7.03 -1.25 -28.20
N ASP A 20 -5.81 -0.95 -28.65
CA ASP A 20 -5.21 -1.69 -29.78
C ASP A 20 -5.08 -3.19 -29.47
N ALA A 21 -4.81 -3.55 -28.22
CA ALA A 21 -4.74 -4.94 -27.79
C ALA A 21 -6.09 -5.66 -27.91
N ILE A 22 -7.20 -5.03 -27.51
CA ILE A 22 -8.54 -5.63 -27.67
C ILE A 22 -8.89 -5.78 -29.15
N ARG A 23 -8.58 -4.77 -29.98
CA ARG A 23 -8.78 -4.85 -31.44
C ARG A 23 -8.00 -6.01 -32.06
N ALA A 24 -6.73 -6.19 -31.67
CA ALA A 24 -5.90 -7.28 -32.17
C ALA A 24 -6.45 -8.66 -31.76
N LEU A 25 -6.86 -8.82 -30.49
CA LEU A 25 -7.49 -10.04 -30.00
C LEU A 25 -8.80 -10.35 -30.76
N ALA A 26 -9.64 -9.34 -30.98
CA ALA A 26 -10.89 -9.49 -31.73
C ALA A 26 -10.67 -9.82 -33.22
N ALA A 27 -9.52 -9.46 -33.78
CA ALA A 27 -9.08 -9.85 -35.12
C ALA A 27 -8.47 -11.27 -35.17
N GLY A 28 -8.44 -12.00 -34.05
CA GLY A 28 -7.93 -13.37 -33.96
C GLY A 28 -6.44 -13.47 -33.66
N ALA A 29 -5.78 -12.38 -33.25
CA ALA A 29 -4.38 -12.46 -32.81
C ALA A 29 -4.27 -13.25 -31.51
N HIS A 30 -3.25 -14.11 -31.42
CA HIS A 30 -2.93 -14.82 -30.18
C HIS A 30 -2.41 -13.84 -29.12
N PRO A 31 -2.76 -13.97 -27.83
CA PRO A 31 -2.31 -13.05 -26.77
C PRO A 31 -0.80 -12.81 -26.72
N ASP A 32 0.02 -13.83 -27.01
CA ASP A 32 1.50 -13.72 -27.04
C ASP A 32 2.01 -12.81 -28.18
N ALA A 33 1.27 -12.72 -29.29
CA ALA A 33 1.59 -11.84 -30.40
C ALA A 33 1.13 -10.40 -30.15
N VAL A 34 0.18 -10.21 -29.24
CA VAL A 34 -0.37 -8.89 -28.87
C VAL A 34 0.54 -8.17 -27.89
N ALA A 35 1.05 -8.86 -26.86
CA ALA A 35 1.94 -8.27 -25.86
C ALA A 35 2.89 -9.31 -25.24
N GLY A 36 4.13 -8.89 -24.97
CA GLY A 36 5.14 -9.72 -24.28
C GLY A 36 4.89 -9.89 -22.78
N GLY A 37 3.91 -9.20 -22.21
CA GLY A 37 3.52 -9.29 -20.80
C GLY A 37 2.13 -8.69 -20.60
N TRP A 38 1.43 -9.16 -19.55
CA TRP A 38 0.08 -8.70 -19.22
C TRP A 38 0.04 -8.10 -17.81
N PRO A 39 -0.78 -7.05 -17.57
CA PRO A 39 -1.72 -6.41 -18.49
C PRO A 39 -0.99 -5.68 -19.63
N ALA A 40 -1.57 -5.69 -20.84
CA ALA A 40 -0.92 -5.03 -21.98
C ALA A 40 -1.03 -3.51 -21.83
N VAL A 41 0.11 -2.82 -21.78
CA VAL A 41 0.20 -1.36 -21.70
C VAL A 41 0.39 -0.78 -23.09
N GLY A 42 -0.54 0.07 -23.52
CA GLY A 42 -0.59 0.65 -24.86
C GLY A 42 -0.22 2.14 -24.89
N GLY A 43 -0.78 2.82 -25.90
CA GLY A 43 -0.55 4.23 -26.16
C GLY A 43 -1.05 5.17 -25.07
N VAL A 44 -0.57 6.42 -25.13
CA VAL A 44 -1.01 7.51 -24.24
C VAL A 44 -2.18 8.26 -24.89
N GLN A 45 -3.26 8.45 -24.15
CA GLN A 45 -4.39 9.30 -24.50
C GLN A 45 -4.50 10.49 -23.54
N ARG A 46 -4.95 11.65 -24.05
CA ARG A 46 -5.30 12.80 -23.21
C ARG A 46 -6.80 12.77 -22.87
N ARG A 47 -7.13 12.65 -21.59
CA ARG A 47 -8.50 12.73 -21.05
C ARG A 47 -8.53 13.53 -19.76
N ALA A 48 -9.58 14.32 -19.55
CA ALA A 48 -9.71 15.19 -18.37
C ALA A 48 -8.44 16.03 -18.08
N GLY A 49 -7.79 16.54 -19.13
CA GLY A 49 -6.56 17.33 -19.03
C GLY A 49 -5.30 16.54 -18.63
N ARG A 50 -5.36 15.19 -18.56
CA ARG A 50 -4.25 14.33 -18.14
C ARG A 50 -3.84 13.36 -19.25
N ALA A 51 -2.54 13.09 -19.34
CA ALA A 51 -2.02 11.97 -20.10
C ALA A 51 -2.24 10.68 -19.31
N LEU A 52 -2.98 9.74 -19.88
CA LEU A 52 -3.30 8.43 -19.33
C LEU A 52 -2.89 7.37 -20.36
N ARG A 53 -2.52 6.17 -19.91
CA ARG A 53 -2.18 5.05 -20.79
C ARG A 53 -3.32 4.07 -20.91
N GLU A 54 -3.46 3.51 -22.10
CA GLU A 54 -4.27 2.32 -22.32
C GLU A 54 -3.67 1.13 -21.54
N VAL A 55 -4.51 0.43 -20.81
CA VAL A 55 -4.16 -0.79 -20.08
C VAL A 55 -5.23 -1.83 -20.36
N THR A 56 -4.82 -2.98 -20.88
CA THR A 56 -5.72 -4.09 -21.23
C THR A 56 -5.50 -5.27 -20.32
N PHE A 57 -6.54 -5.66 -19.61
CA PHE A 57 -6.60 -6.88 -18.81
C PHE A 57 -7.22 -7.99 -19.63
N LEU A 58 -6.70 -9.20 -19.46
CA LEU A 58 -7.14 -10.40 -20.18
C LEU A 58 -7.40 -11.52 -19.18
N ALA A 59 -8.54 -12.18 -19.31
CA ALA A 59 -8.80 -13.48 -18.69
C ALA A 59 -8.94 -14.52 -19.80
N GLU A 60 -8.07 -15.52 -19.79
CA GLU A 60 -8.05 -16.56 -20.81
C GLU A 60 -8.91 -17.76 -20.44
N ASP A 61 -9.36 -18.50 -21.46
CA ASP A 61 -10.14 -19.73 -21.33
C ASP A 61 -11.25 -19.68 -20.27
N VAL A 62 -11.97 -18.55 -20.24
CA VAL A 62 -13.09 -18.36 -19.32
C VAL A 62 -14.16 -19.38 -19.67
N PRO A 63 -14.59 -20.25 -18.73
CA PRO A 63 -15.57 -21.27 -19.02
C PRO A 63 -16.89 -20.66 -19.51
N GLU A 64 -17.61 -21.41 -20.35
CA GLU A 64 -18.89 -20.95 -20.87
C GLU A 64 -19.87 -20.59 -19.73
N GLY A 65 -20.60 -19.49 -19.91
CA GLY A 65 -21.51 -18.98 -18.90
C GLY A 65 -20.85 -18.43 -17.62
N HIS A 66 -19.52 -18.26 -17.57
CA HIS A 66 -18.84 -17.61 -16.45
C HIS A 66 -18.56 -16.13 -16.73
N ASP A 67 -18.66 -15.31 -15.69
CA ASP A 67 -18.19 -13.93 -15.66
C ASP A 67 -16.69 -13.87 -15.37
N ALA A 68 -16.03 -12.85 -15.90
CA ALA A 68 -14.68 -12.48 -15.51
C ALA A 68 -14.64 -11.01 -15.11
N MET A 69 -13.89 -10.70 -14.06
CA MET A 69 -13.77 -9.35 -13.48
C MET A 69 -12.30 -9.07 -13.15
N VAL A 70 -11.87 -7.82 -13.34
CA VAL A 70 -10.60 -7.33 -12.76
C VAL A 70 -10.90 -6.60 -11.46
N HIS A 71 -10.19 -6.97 -10.39
CA HIS A 71 -10.24 -6.32 -9.10
C HIS A 71 -8.93 -5.57 -8.86
N LEU A 72 -8.96 -4.24 -9.01
CA LEU A 72 -7.85 -3.31 -8.84
C LEU A 72 -7.93 -2.66 -7.46
N ASN A 73 -6.89 -2.78 -6.65
CA ASN A 73 -6.85 -2.20 -5.31
C ASN A 73 -7.06 -0.67 -5.35
N GLY A 74 -8.04 -0.17 -4.60
CA GLY A 74 -8.36 1.26 -4.49
C GLY A 74 -9.24 1.80 -5.62
N LEU A 75 -9.18 1.22 -6.82
CA LEU A 75 -10.01 1.64 -7.96
C LEU A 75 -11.35 0.91 -8.00
N THR A 76 -11.33 -0.42 -7.99
CA THR A 76 -12.57 -1.21 -8.06
C THR A 76 -13.39 -1.10 -6.77
N ASP A 77 -12.73 -0.85 -5.64
CA ASP A 77 -13.39 -0.50 -4.38
C ASP A 77 -14.31 0.74 -4.52
N GLY A 78 -13.93 1.68 -5.38
CA GLY A 78 -14.64 2.94 -5.61
C GLY A 78 -16.02 2.78 -6.25
N HIS A 79 -16.26 1.67 -6.94
CA HIS A 79 -17.54 1.37 -7.59
C HIS A 79 -18.03 -0.05 -7.25
N ARG A 80 -17.55 -0.66 -6.15
CA ARG A 80 -17.87 -2.05 -5.77
C ARG A 80 -19.35 -2.38 -5.59
N THR A 81 -20.20 -1.38 -5.37
CA THR A 81 -21.66 -1.56 -5.28
C THR A 81 -22.31 -1.80 -6.65
N ASP A 82 -21.57 -1.58 -7.73
CA ASP A 82 -21.90 -1.94 -9.11
C ASP A 82 -20.61 -2.37 -9.85
N ILE A 83 -20.37 -3.67 -9.94
CA ILE A 83 -19.13 -4.21 -10.52
C ILE A 83 -19.12 -4.20 -12.05
N ARG A 84 -20.21 -3.81 -12.73
CA ARG A 84 -20.29 -3.82 -14.21
C ARG A 84 -19.12 -3.12 -14.91
N PRO A 85 -18.57 -2.00 -14.41
CA PRO A 85 -17.41 -1.38 -15.03
C PRO A 85 -16.16 -2.25 -15.00
N ALA A 86 -16.02 -3.14 -14.02
CA ALA A 86 -14.89 -4.05 -13.83
C ALA A 86 -15.06 -5.43 -14.50
N LEU A 87 -16.22 -5.71 -15.12
CA LEU A 87 -16.43 -6.96 -15.87
C LEU A 87 -15.70 -6.93 -17.22
N LEU A 88 -14.96 -8.00 -17.50
CA LEU A 88 -14.30 -8.23 -18.78
C LEU A 88 -15.32 -8.71 -19.81
N ARG A 89 -15.22 -8.19 -21.03
CA ARG A 89 -16.14 -8.46 -22.14
C ARG A 89 -15.63 -9.62 -23.00
N PRO A 90 -16.51 -10.46 -23.57
CA PRO A 90 -16.11 -11.53 -24.47
C PRO A 90 -15.29 -11.02 -25.66
N VAL A 91 -14.21 -11.72 -26.00
CA VAL A 91 -13.46 -11.52 -27.24
C VAL A 91 -14.06 -12.44 -28.32
N PRO A 92 -14.55 -11.90 -29.45
CA PRO A 92 -15.20 -12.69 -30.50
C PRO A 92 -14.35 -13.88 -30.98
N GLY A 93 -15.00 -15.04 -31.18
CA GLY A 93 -14.33 -16.23 -31.72
C GLY A 93 -13.39 -16.95 -30.74
N THR A 94 -13.32 -16.55 -29.47
CA THR A 94 -12.44 -17.15 -28.45
C THR A 94 -13.19 -17.38 -27.13
N ARG A 95 -12.54 -18.08 -26.19
CA ARG A 95 -12.98 -18.15 -24.78
C ARG A 95 -12.36 -17.07 -23.90
N HIS A 96 -11.67 -16.10 -24.50
CA HIS A 96 -11.04 -15.02 -23.77
C HIS A 96 -12.05 -13.92 -23.44
N ARG A 97 -11.78 -13.19 -22.35
CA ARG A 97 -12.46 -11.95 -22.02
C ARG A 97 -11.43 -10.86 -21.79
N ALA A 98 -11.73 -9.63 -22.21
CA ALA A 98 -10.81 -8.51 -22.07
C ALA A 98 -11.51 -7.24 -21.57
N LEU A 99 -10.73 -6.36 -20.93
CA LEU A 99 -11.17 -5.03 -20.49
C LEU A 99 -10.06 -4.02 -20.67
N GLY A 100 -10.38 -2.87 -21.26
CA GLY A 100 -9.45 -1.76 -21.46
C GLY A 100 -9.80 -0.59 -20.56
N TYR A 101 -8.80 -0.04 -19.87
CA TYR A 101 -8.91 1.18 -19.08
C TYR A 101 -7.88 2.23 -19.51
N LEU A 102 -8.16 3.50 -19.22
CA LEU A 102 -7.17 4.56 -19.18
C LEU A 102 -6.71 4.80 -17.74
N LEU A 103 -5.43 4.54 -17.47
CA LEU A 103 -4.83 4.65 -16.13
C LEU A 103 -3.63 5.62 -16.12
N PRO A 104 -3.31 6.27 -14.98
CA PRO A 104 -2.16 7.15 -14.87
C PRO A 104 -0.83 6.43 -15.14
N ASP A 105 0.11 7.09 -15.81
CA ASP A 105 1.43 6.50 -16.12
C ASP A 105 2.29 6.19 -14.88
N GLY A 106 2.03 6.88 -13.76
CA GLY A 106 2.72 6.64 -12.51
C GLY A 106 2.16 5.50 -11.66
N LEU A 107 1.03 4.89 -12.06
CA LEU A 107 0.26 3.99 -11.19
C LEU A 107 1.03 2.72 -10.86
N GLU A 108 1.07 2.38 -9.57
CA GLU A 108 1.47 1.06 -9.08
C GLU A 108 0.44 0.55 -8.05
N LEU A 109 -0.16 -0.60 -8.33
CA LEU A 109 -1.13 -1.25 -7.44
C LEU A 109 -1.17 -2.76 -7.68
N SER A 110 -1.66 -3.51 -6.71
CA SER A 110 -1.95 -4.91 -6.88
C SER A 110 -3.36 -5.13 -7.46
N TYR A 111 -3.51 -6.22 -8.20
CA TYR A 111 -4.78 -6.61 -8.79
C TYR A 111 -4.92 -8.13 -8.87
N ARG A 112 -6.17 -8.56 -9.04
CA ARG A 112 -6.53 -9.96 -9.25
C ARG A 112 -7.60 -10.09 -10.34
N LEU A 113 -7.62 -11.23 -11.00
CA LEU A 113 -8.69 -11.66 -11.89
C LEU A 113 -9.65 -12.56 -11.11
N VAL A 114 -10.94 -12.34 -11.28
CA VAL A 114 -12.01 -13.10 -10.63
C VAL A 114 -12.83 -13.75 -11.72
N VAL A 115 -12.86 -15.08 -11.75
CA VAL A 115 -13.68 -15.85 -12.70
C VAL A 115 -14.65 -16.72 -11.91
N ALA A 116 -15.94 -16.61 -12.21
CA ALA A 116 -16.98 -17.39 -11.54
C ALA A 116 -18.22 -17.54 -12.43
N ARG A 117 -19.01 -18.59 -12.21
CA ARG A 117 -20.26 -18.82 -12.96
C ARG A 117 -21.21 -17.62 -12.92
N GLU A 118 -21.24 -16.92 -11.79
CA GLU A 118 -22.02 -15.72 -11.63
C GLU A 118 -21.36 -14.81 -10.59
N LEU A 119 -21.15 -13.55 -10.99
CA LEU A 119 -20.75 -12.47 -10.11
C LEU A 119 -21.93 -11.49 -9.96
N PRO A 120 -22.58 -11.42 -8.79
CA PRO A 120 -23.64 -10.45 -8.56
C PRO A 120 -23.15 -9.04 -8.85
N ILE A 121 -23.91 -8.29 -9.66
CA ILE A 121 -23.56 -6.92 -10.06
C ILE A 121 -23.33 -6.04 -8.82
N ASP A 122 -24.04 -6.30 -7.73
CA ASP A 122 -23.96 -5.53 -6.50
C ASP A 122 -23.16 -6.24 -5.40
N ALA A 123 -22.21 -7.11 -5.76
CA ALA A 123 -21.41 -7.90 -4.82
C ALA A 123 -20.79 -7.08 -3.67
N GLY A 124 -20.39 -5.82 -3.91
CA GLY A 124 -19.81 -4.97 -2.88
C GLY A 124 -20.81 -4.26 -1.95
N ARG A 125 -22.13 -4.39 -2.18
CA ARG A 125 -23.15 -3.86 -1.26
C ARG A 125 -23.06 -4.49 0.12
N THR A 126 -22.72 -5.77 0.21
CA THR A 126 -22.51 -6.46 1.49
C THR A 126 -21.03 -6.72 1.72
N ARG A 127 -20.65 -6.88 3.00
CA ARG A 127 -19.28 -7.28 3.35
C ARG A 127 -18.97 -8.69 2.86
N GLU A 128 -19.93 -9.61 3.01
CA GLU A 128 -19.77 -11.00 2.59
C GLU A 128 -19.61 -11.14 1.08
N GLY A 129 -20.41 -10.40 0.29
CA GLY A 129 -20.31 -10.40 -1.16
C GLY A 129 -18.94 -9.89 -1.63
N TRP A 130 -18.41 -8.82 -1.02
CA TRP A 130 -17.07 -8.33 -1.35
C TRP A 130 -15.97 -9.32 -0.93
N LEU A 131 -16.10 -9.93 0.25
CA LEU A 131 -15.18 -10.99 0.69
C LEU A 131 -15.21 -12.21 -0.24
N ARG A 132 -16.35 -12.54 -0.86
CA ARG A 132 -16.43 -13.57 -1.90
C ARG A 132 -15.59 -13.17 -3.13
N VAL A 133 -15.65 -11.92 -3.59
CA VAL A 133 -14.79 -11.42 -4.69
C VAL A 133 -13.32 -11.60 -4.34
N HIS A 134 -12.91 -11.21 -3.13
CA HIS A 134 -11.54 -11.42 -2.65
C HIS A 134 -11.12 -12.91 -2.62
N ARG A 135 -11.98 -13.81 -2.12
CA ARG A 135 -11.67 -15.25 -2.06
C ARG A 135 -11.53 -15.89 -3.44
N LEU A 136 -12.30 -15.43 -4.41
CA LEU A 136 -12.27 -15.94 -5.78
C LEU A 136 -11.13 -15.33 -6.63
N GLY A 137 -10.62 -14.17 -6.23
CA GLY A 137 -9.54 -13.50 -6.94
C GLY A 137 -8.27 -14.35 -7.00
N ARG A 138 -7.70 -14.46 -8.19
CA ARG A 138 -6.42 -15.11 -8.46
C ARG A 138 -5.48 -14.11 -9.13
N PRO A 139 -4.16 -14.27 -8.96
CA PRO A 139 -3.21 -13.47 -9.73
C PRO A 139 -3.38 -13.78 -11.23
N ASP A 140 -3.18 -12.78 -12.06
CA ASP A 140 -3.11 -12.89 -13.51
C ASP A 140 -1.96 -13.83 -13.92
N PRO A 141 -2.24 -15.01 -14.50
CA PRO A 141 -1.23 -16.01 -14.82
C PRO A 141 -0.09 -15.49 -15.70
N ARG A 142 -0.32 -14.44 -16.50
CA ARG A 142 0.64 -13.91 -17.47
C ARG A 142 1.51 -12.77 -16.93
N ASN A 143 1.19 -12.24 -15.76
CA ASN A 143 2.03 -11.26 -15.10
C ASN A 143 3.06 -12.01 -14.24
N PRO A 144 4.38 -11.84 -14.34
CA PRO A 144 5.32 -12.50 -13.41
C PRO A 144 5.44 -11.77 -12.07
N ASP A 145 5.08 -10.49 -12.02
CA ASP A 145 5.18 -9.67 -10.81
C ASP A 145 4.06 -10.06 -9.84
N ARG A 146 4.48 -10.45 -8.64
CA ARG A 146 3.62 -10.96 -7.58
C ARG A 146 3.90 -10.23 -6.28
N ILE A 147 2.86 -10.10 -5.48
CA ILE A 147 2.97 -9.64 -4.10
C ILE A 147 1.99 -10.39 -3.21
N PRO A 148 2.42 -10.85 -2.01
CA PRO A 148 1.52 -11.36 -0.99
C PRO A 148 0.41 -10.36 -0.65
N ASP A 149 -0.83 -10.84 -0.65
CA ASP A 149 -2.03 -10.10 -0.26
C ASP A 149 -2.25 -10.23 1.26
N PRO A 150 -2.68 -9.17 1.95
CA PRO A 150 -2.93 -9.21 3.41
C PRO A 150 -3.98 -10.23 3.88
N LEU A 151 -4.80 -10.78 2.97
CA LEU A 151 -5.78 -11.84 3.26
C LEU A 151 -5.21 -13.26 3.08
N GLY A 152 -3.90 -13.40 2.85
CA GLY A 152 -3.20 -14.69 2.77
C GLY A 152 -3.09 -15.28 1.36
N GLU A 153 -3.51 -14.53 0.34
CA GLU A 153 -3.40 -14.92 -1.07
C GLU A 153 -2.21 -14.22 -1.75
N THR A 154 -2.02 -14.42 -3.05
CA THR A 154 -1.08 -13.64 -3.86
C THR A 154 -1.83 -12.79 -4.89
N SER A 155 -1.39 -11.55 -5.09
CA SER A 155 -1.90 -10.64 -6.12
C SER A 155 -0.84 -10.40 -7.20
N SER A 156 -1.28 -10.05 -8.40
CA SER A 156 -0.40 -9.51 -9.44
C SER A 156 -0.13 -8.03 -9.18
N VAL A 157 1.01 -7.50 -9.63
CA VAL A 157 1.29 -6.06 -9.53
C VAL A 157 1.19 -5.43 -10.91
N LEU A 158 0.31 -4.45 -11.06
CA LEU A 158 0.33 -3.53 -12.19
C LEU A 158 1.38 -2.48 -11.91
N ARG A 159 2.49 -2.50 -12.66
CA ARG A 159 3.52 -1.47 -12.65
C ARG A 159 3.48 -0.71 -13.97
N MET A 160 3.03 0.54 -13.93
CA MET A 160 3.04 1.40 -15.12
C MET A 160 4.46 1.89 -15.42
N PRO A 161 4.80 2.18 -16.70
CA PRO A 161 6.16 2.58 -17.09
C PRO A 161 6.71 3.81 -16.34
N GLY A 162 5.86 4.77 -16.01
CA GLY A 162 6.23 5.96 -15.23
C GLY A 162 6.12 5.80 -13.70
N SER A 163 5.83 4.60 -13.21
CA SER A 163 5.77 4.34 -11.76
C SER A 163 7.15 4.44 -11.11
N ARG A 164 7.18 4.82 -9.84
CA ARG A 164 8.41 4.92 -9.06
C ARG A 164 8.64 3.63 -8.30
N ARG A 165 9.87 3.11 -8.35
CA ARG A 165 10.31 1.96 -7.56
C ARG A 165 11.64 2.27 -6.89
N HIS A 166 11.74 1.97 -5.61
CA HIS A 166 13.01 2.10 -4.89
C HIS A 166 13.96 0.95 -5.29
N ALA A 167 15.24 1.27 -5.55
CA ALA A 167 16.22 0.33 -6.12
C ALA A 167 16.48 -0.92 -5.25
N VAL A 168 16.25 -0.83 -3.93
CA VAL A 168 16.36 -1.98 -3.00
C VAL A 168 15.46 -3.17 -3.36
N TRP A 169 14.42 -2.92 -4.14
CA TRP A 169 13.47 -3.93 -4.59
C TRP A 169 13.90 -4.60 -5.89
N ASP A 170 14.95 -4.13 -6.54
CA ASP A 170 15.51 -4.78 -7.72
C ASP A 170 16.33 -6.00 -7.29
N ALA A 171 16.07 -7.15 -7.93
CA ALA A 171 16.65 -8.42 -7.51
C ALA A 171 18.19 -8.41 -7.60
N ASP A 172 18.71 -7.71 -8.60
CA ASP A 172 20.13 -7.60 -8.91
C ASP A 172 20.83 -6.45 -8.16
N ALA A 173 20.11 -5.67 -7.35
CA ALA A 173 20.72 -4.60 -6.59
C ALA A 173 21.71 -5.16 -5.55
N PRO A 174 22.91 -4.55 -5.42
CA PRO A 174 23.95 -5.02 -4.53
C PRO A 174 23.53 -4.87 -3.06
N LYS A 175 24.07 -5.74 -2.19
CA LYS A 175 23.87 -5.65 -0.74
C LYS A 175 24.80 -4.58 -0.15
N LEU A 176 24.32 -3.34 -0.03
CA LEU A 176 25.09 -2.20 0.47
C LEU A 176 25.20 -2.16 2.00
N SER A 177 24.23 -2.73 2.72
CA SER A 177 24.23 -2.83 4.18
C SER A 177 23.90 -4.26 4.61
N PRO A 178 24.80 -5.24 4.36
CA PRO A 178 24.60 -6.62 4.77
C PRO A 178 24.37 -6.73 6.28
N GLY A 179 23.75 -7.84 6.68
CA GLY A 179 23.36 -8.07 8.05
C GLY A 179 22.72 -9.44 8.24
N ARG A 180 22.23 -9.68 9.45
CA ARG A 180 21.62 -10.95 9.86
C ARG A 180 20.32 -10.75 10.61
N ALA A 181 19.36 -11.63 10.34
CA ALA A 181 18.15 -11.73 11.13
C ALA A 181 18.41 -12.60 12.38
N ARG A 182 17.88 -12.19 13.52
CA ARG A 182 17.82 -12.97 14.76
C ARG A 182 16.44 -12.87 15.38
N THR A 183 16.11 -13.81 16.26
CA THR A 183 14.89 -13.74 17.06
C THR A 183 15.19 -13.05 18.39
N ALA A 184 14.27 -12.20 18.84
CA ALA A 184 14.20 -11.70 20.21
C ALA A 184 12.84 -12.08 20.79
N VAL A 185 12.77 -12.36 22.09
CA VAL A 185 11.51 -12.72 22.76
C VAL A 185 11.25 -11.69 23.85
N THR A 186 10.06 -11.09 23.83
CA THR A 186 9.67 -10.10 24.85
C THR A 186 9.34 -10.78 26.18
N ALA A 187 9.22 -9.99 27.25
CA ALA A 187 8.79 -10.50 28.54
C ALA A 187 7.39 -11.16 28.48
N ALA A 188 6.50 -10.65 27.62
CA ALA A 188 5.20 -11.25 27.34
C ALA A 188 5.24 -12.47 26.39
N GLY A 189 6.43 -12.94 25.99
CA GLY A 189 6.57 -14.09 25.09
C GLY A 189 6.33 -13.79 23.61
N LEU A 190 6.28 -12.51 23.22
CA LEU A 190 6.14 -12.13 21.80
C LEU A 190 7.47 -12.37 21.08
N GLU A 191 7.45 -13.16 20.02
CA GLU A 191 8.62 -13.36 19.16
C GLU A 191 8.75 -12.22 18.14
N LEU A 192 9.87 -11.51 18.21
CA LEU A 192 10.25 -10.44 17.29
C LEU A 192 11.32 -10.96 16.33
N THR A 193 11.21 -10.63 15.05
CA THR A 193 12.35 -10.74 14.13
C THR A 193 13.13 -9.43 14.17
N VAL A 194 14.44 -9.51 14.41
CA VAL A 194 15.34 -8.35 14.45
C VAL A 194 16.37 -8.50 13.35
N TRP A 195 16.44 -7.53 12.45
CA TRP A 195 17.52 -7.37 11.50
C TRP A 195 18.63 -6.53 12.13
N GLU A 196 19.82 -7.10 12.20
CA GLU A 196 21.04 -6.44 12.66
C GLU A 196 21.94 -6.20 11.44
N PRO A 197 22.22 -4.94 11.06
CA PRO A 197 23.26 -4.66 10.08
C PRO A 197 24.62 -5.09 10.63
N ASP A 198 25.56 -5.43 9.74
CA ASP A 198 26.93 -5.77 10.13
C ASP A 198 27.72 -4.54 10.62
N ALA A 199 27.38 -3.37 10.10
CA ALA A 199 27.87 -2.08 10.58
C ALA A 199 27.13 -1.65 11.86
N ASP A 200 27.76 -0.78 12.65
CA ASP A 200 27.15 -0.23 13.87
C ASP A 200 25.87 0.54 13.55
N ALA A 201 24.75 0.08 14.13
CA ALA A 201 23.46 0.71 13.93
C ALA A 201 23.40 2.08 14.61
N VAL A 202 23.04 3.12 13.85
CA VAL A 202 22.88 4.49 14.36
C VAL A 202 21.51 4.75 14.99
N GLY A 203 20.62 3.76 14.97
CA GLY A 203 19.28 3.86 15.50
C GLY A 203 18.43 2.62 15.27
N LEU A 204 17.15 2.72 15.64
CA LEU A 204 16.18 1.64 15.60
C LEU A 204 14.99 2.02 14.70
N LEU A 205 14.62 1.12 13.79
CA LEU A 205 13.33 1.14 13.10
C LEU A 205 12.40 0.07 13.69
N VAL A 206 11.30 0.49 14.29
CA VAL A 206 10.19 -0.39 14.68
C VAL A 206 9.18 -0.45 13.54
N LEU A 207 9.04 -1.62 12.92
CA LEU A 207 8.18 -1.83 11.76
C LEU A 207 7.00 -2.74 12.13
N PHE A 208 5.79 -2.16 12.21
CA PHE A 208 4.56 -2.92 12.41
C PHE A 208 4.22 -3.79 11.20
N ASP A 209 3.33 -4.78 11.40
CA ASP A 209 2.98 -5.77 10.38
C ASP A 209 4.21 -6.54 9.88
N GLY A 210 5.10 -6.88 10.82
CA GLY A 210 6.43 -7.42 10.55
C GLY A 210 6.42 -8.72 9.75
N GLU A 211 5.43 -9.59 9.93
CA GLU A 211 5.26 -10.79 9.12
C GLU A 211 4.95 -10.49 7.65
N ARG A 212 4.19 -9.42 7.38
CA ARG A 212 3.83 -9.01 6.02
C ARG A 212 5.03 -8.42 5.29
N TRP A 213 5.78 -7.56 5.97
CA TRP A 213 7.03 -7.00 5.45
C TRP A 213 8.07 -8.08 5.13
N ARG A 214 8.25 -9.06 6.03
CA ARG A 214 9.12 -10.20 5.75
C ARG A 214 8.62 -11.04 4.58
N GLY A 215 7.31 -11.25 4.49
CA GLY A 215 6.68 -11.98 3.38
C GLY A 215 6.92 -11.35 2.00
N ILE A 216 7.14 -10.03 1.94
CA ILE A 216 7.47 -9.33 0.68
C ILE A 216 8.97 -9.13 0.46
N GLY A 217 9.84 -9.74 1.29
CA GLY A 217 11.29 -9.70 1.12
C GLY A 217 12.00 -8.50 1.77
N ALA A 218 11.41 -7.88 2.81
CA ALA A 218 12.00 -6.70 3.44
C ALA A 218 13.42 -6.92 4.00
N LEU A 219 13.79 -8.13 4.44
CA LEU A 219 15.14 -8.42 4.93
C LEU A 219 16.20 -8.21 3.83
N ASP A 220 15.95 -8.71 2.61
CA ASP A 220 16.85 -8.47 1.48
C ASP A 220 16.85 -7.00 1.04
N ALA A 221 15.70 -6.31 1.15
CA ALA A 221 15.63 -4.88 0.87
C ALA A 221 16.49 -4.06 1.85
N PHE A 222 16.45 -4.36 3.15
CA PHE A 222 17.35 -3.74 4.12
C PHE A 222 18.82 -4.10 3.89
N ALA A 223 19.12 -5.32 3.44
CA ALA A 223 20.48 -5.69 3.07
C ALA A 223 21.02 -4.88 1.88
N ARG A 224 20.14 -4.46 0.96
CA ARG A 224 20.46 -3.65 -0.23
C ARG A 224 20.43 -2.15 0.02
N TRP A 225 19.82 -1.71 1.11
CA TRP A 225 19.67 -0.30 1.40
C TRP A 225 21.01 0.32 1.78
N GLY A 226 21.39 1.40 1.09
CA GLY A 226 22.67 2.10 1.28
C GLY A 226 22.58 3.31 2.22
N GLY A 227 21.48 3.47 2.93
CA GLY A 227 21.33 4.53 3.94
C GLY A 227 22.08 4.22 5.23
N SER A 228 21.82 5.05 6.24
CA SER A 228 22.45 4.95 7.55
C SER A 228 22.08 3.61 8.22
N PRO A 229 23.05 2.77 8.61
CA PRO A 229 22.78 1.46 9.19
C PRO A 229 21.84 1.57 10.39
N ARG A 230 20.74 0.82 10.39
CA ARG A 230 19.76 0.79 11.48
C ARG A 230 19.39 -0.64 11.83
N ARG A 231 19.23 -0.90 13.12
CA ARG A 231 18.56 -2.12 13.60
C ARG A 231 17.10 -2.03 13.21
N VAL A 232 16.52 -3.10 12.66
CA VAL A 232 15.09 -3.13 12.30
C VAL A 232 14.39 -4.21 13.10
N VAL A 233 13.29 -3.86 13.76
CA VAL A 233 12.48 -4.78 14.55
C VAL A 233 11.13 -4.94 13.87
N PHE A 234 10.88 -6.13 13.36
CA PHE A 234 9.62 -6.52 12.74
C PHE A 234 8.67 -7.00 13.82
N VAL A 235 7.73 -6.13 14.22
CA VAL A 235 6.73 -6.43 15.24
C VAL A 235 5.57 -7.17 14.57
N PRO A 236 5.33 -8.46 14.90
CA PRO A 236 4.27 -9.20 14.26
C PRO A 236 2.90 -8.70 14.73
N ALA A 237 1.95 -8.60 13.81
CA ALA A 237 0.57 -8.22 14.13
C ALA A 237 -0.34 -9.41 14.41
N GLY A 238 0.08 -10.61 14.01
CA GLY A 238 -0.68 -11.86 14.17
C GLY A 238 -1.90 -11.91 13.26
N THR A 239 -2.98 -12.50 13.76
CA THR A 239 -4.26 -12.56 13.04
C THR A 239 -4.85 -11.15 12.85
N ASN A 240 -5.75 -10.99 11.87
CA ASN A 240 -6.46 -9.72 11.67
C ASN A 240 -7.23 -9.25 12.92
N ALA A 241 -7.72 -10.17 13.75
CA ALA A 241 -8.37 -9.84 15.02
C ALA A 241 -7.37 -9.29 16.06
N GLN A 242 -6.22 -9.94 16.23
CA GLN A 242 -5.14 -9.46 17.10
C GLN A 242 -4.62 -8.09 16.65
N ARG A 243 -4.37 -7.95 15.34
CA ARG A 243 -3.99 -6.68 14.72
C ARG A 243 -4.97 -5.55 15.03
N ALA A 244 -6.27 -5.79 14.83
CA ALA A 244 -7.31 -4.81 15.08
C ALA A 244 -7.48 -4.49 16.57
N ALA A 245 -7.16 -5.43 17.47
CA ALA A 245 -7.26 -5.23 18.90
C ALA A 245 -6.12 -4.35 19.48
N VAL A 246 -4.99 -4.20 18.78
CA VAL A 246 -3.82 -3.47 19.30
C VAL A 246 -3.52 -2.21 18.49
N LEU A 247 -3.22 -2.35 17.19
CA LEU A 247 -2.63 -1.26 16.39
C LEU A 247 -3.48 0.02 16.35
N PRO A 248 -4.81 -0.02 16.18
CA PRO A 248 -5.57 1.22 16.08
C PRO A 248 -5.88 1.86 17.45
N HIS A 249 -5.37 1.31 18.56
CA HIS A 249 -5.60 1.80 19.91
C HIS A 249 -4.32 2.41 20.51
N PRO A 250 -4.18 3.76 20.54
CA PRO A 250 -2.97 4.46 20.98
C PRO A 250 -2.37 3.96 22.30
N ALA A 251 -3.21 3.75 23.33
CA ALA A 251 -2.76 3.29 24.64
C ALA A 251 -2.17 1.87 24.59
N ARG A 252 -2.79 0.96 23.81
CA ARG A 252 -2.35 -0.44 23.70
C ARG A 252 -1.05 -0.55 22.93
N VAL A 253 -0.92 0.16 21.81
CA VAL A 253 0.31 0.12 21.03
C VAL A 253 1.48 0.82 21.73
N SER A 254 1.21 1.90 22.47
CA SER A 254 2.23 2.54 23.32
C SER A 254 2.72 1.62 24.43
N ALA A 255 1.82 0.88 25.08
CA ALA A 255 2.17 -0.11 26.10
C ALA A 255 3.01 -1.26 25.51
N LEU A 256 2.62 -1.77 24.33
CA LEU A 256 3.40 -2.78 23.60
C LEU A 256 4.84 -2.30 23.34
N LEU A 257 5.02 -1.06 22.89
CA LEU A 257 6.36 -0.53 22.64
C LEU A 257 7.16 -0.35 23.93
N ALA A 258 6.55 0.28 24.94
CA ALA A 258 7.22 0.64 26.19
C ALA A 258 7.61 -0.57 27.04
N HIS A 259 6.76 -1.61 27.08
CA HIS A 259 6.93 -2.72 28.01
C HIS A 259 7.48 -3.99 27.35
N ASP A 260 7.29 -4.16 26.04
CA ASP A 260 7.69 -5.37 25.34
C ASP A 260 8.76 -5.12 24.28
N VAL A 261 8.47 -4.29 23.28
CA VAL A 261 9.33 -4.20 22.09
C VAL A 261 10.66 -3.51 22.38
N LEU A 262 10.67 -2.29 22.91
CA LEU A 262 11.90 -1.52 23.14
C LEU A 262 12.83 -2.19 24.17
N PRO A 263 12.34 -2.71 25.32
CA PRO A 263 13.17 -3.43 26.26
C PRO A 263 13.82 -4.68 25.67
N ALA A 264 13.10 -5.46 24.85
CA ALA A 264 13.60 -6.70 24.25
C ALA A 264 14.75 -6.48 23.25
N VAL A 265 14.91 -5.27 22.73
CA VAL A 265 15.92 -4.93 21.70
C VAL A 265 16.96 -3.92 22.17
N GLY A 266 16.88 -3.53 23.46
CA GLY A 266 17.91 -2.74 24.15
C GLY A 266 18.08 -1.32 23.63
N CYS A 267 17.01 -0.65 23.19
CA CYS A 267 17.07 0.74 22.72
C CYS A 267 16.56 1.70 23.80
N THR A 268 17.37 2.71 24.13
CA THR A 268 17.09 3.65 25.24
C THR A 268 17.00 5.11 24.81
N ASP A 269 17.43 5.47 23.61
CA ASP A 269 17.36 6.84 23.10
C ASP A 269 16.18 7.02 22.13
N PRO A 270 15.08 7.67 22.54
CA PRO A 270 13.90 7.89 21.71
C PRO A 270 14.20 8.73 20.45
N ALA A 271 15.24 9.58 20.50
CA ALA A 271 15.63 10.41 19.36
C ALA A 271 16.12 9.57 18.17
N SER A 272 16.62 8.36 18.45
CA SER A 272 17.12 7.41 17.45
C SER A 272 16.07 6.39 16.98
N VAL A 273 14.84 6.46 17.51
CA VAL A 273 13.76 5.50 17.21
C VAL A 273 12.81 6.07 16.15
N ILE A 274 12.65 5.32 15.07
CA ILE A 274 11.65 5.51 14.04
C ILE A 274 10.58 4.43 14.19
N VAL A 275 9.31 4.82 14.17
CA VAL A 275 8.19 3.87 14.12
C VAL A 275 7.51 3.97 12.76
N ALA A 276 7.28 2.83 12.12
CA ALA A 276 6.71 2.78 10.79
C ALA A 276 5.56 1.78 10.71
N GLY A 277 4.54 2.12 9.91
CA GLY A 277 3.43 1.21 9.66
C GLY A 277 2.45 1.70 8.60
N GLN A 278 1.57 0.78 8.20
CA GLN A 278 0.58 0.97 7.14
C GLN A 278 -0.82 0.82 7.72
N SER A 279 -1.81 1.57 7.24
CA SER A 279 -3.20 1.42 7.70
C SER A 279 -3.31 1.63 9.23
N TYR A 280 -3.81 0.65 9.99
CA TYR A 280 -3.74 0.66 11.46
C TYR A 280 -2.32 0.79 12.01
N GLY A 281 -1.30 0.21 11.38
CA GLY A 281 0.09 0.42 11.76
C GLY A 281 0.56 1.86 11.53
N GLY A 282 0.03 2.54 10.51
CA GLY A 282 0.31 3.96 10.25
C GLY A 282 -0.33 4.85 11.32
N LEU A 283 -1.58 4.55 11.69
CA LEU A 283 -2.25 5.18 12.83
C LEU A 283 -1.47 4.95 14.14
N ALA A 284 -0.99 3.73 14.37
CA ALA A 284 -0.16 3.38 15.52
C ALA A 284 1.14 4.20 15.57
N ALA A 285 1.88 4.23 14.46
CA ALA A 285 3.13 4.99 14.36
C ALA A 285 2.92 6.48 14.66
N ALA A 286 1.88 7.07 14.06
CA ALA A 286 1.48 8.44 14.32
C ALA A 286 1.12 8.66 15.81
N ALA A 287 0.32 7.77 16.40
CA ALA A 287 -0.12 7.89 17.78
C ALA A 287 1.03 7.80 18.78
N VAL A 288 1.97 6.87 18.57
CA VAL A 288 3.14 6.69 19.46
C VAL A 288 3.96 7.97 19.48
N VAL A 289 4.36 8.50 18.32
CA VAL A 289 5.21 9.70 18.29
C VAL A 289 4.46 10.94 18.80
N ALA A 290 3.18 11.08 18.46
CA ALA A 290 2.38 12.24 18.87
C ALA A 290 2.06 12.27 20.37
N THR A 291 1.98 11.12 21.04
CA THR A 291 1.51 11.03 22.44
C THR A 291 2.55 10.50 23.42
N ARG A 292 3.61 9.84 22.92
CA ARG A 292 4.69 9.23 23.70
C ARG A 292 6.05 9.53 23.05
N PRO A 293 6.47 10.82 23.02
CA PRO A 293 7.79 11.22 22.50
C PRO A 293 8.96 10.62 23.30
N ASP A 294 8.70 10.11 24.50
CA ASP A 294 9.63 9.33 25.31
C ASP A 294 9.90 7.91 24.75
N LEU A 295 9.18 7.47 23.71
CA LEU A 295 9.38 6.18 23.05
C LEU A 295 9.98 6.30 21.66
N ALA A 296 9.61 7.35 20.91
CA ALA A 296 10.11 7.57 19.55
C ALA A 296 9.94 9.02 19.09
N ALA A 297 10.86 9.48 18.24
CA ALA A 297 10.86 10.85 17.72
C ALA A 297 10.32 10.97 16.29
N THR A 298 10.34 9.91 15.48
CA THR A 298 9.95 9.96 14.06
C THR A 298 8.95 8.87 13.69
N ALA A 299 7.91 9.23 12.94
CA ALA A 299 6.92 8.30 12.41
C ALA A 299 6.91 8.29 10.88
N ILE A 300 6.99 7.09 10.28
CA ILE A 300 6.68 6.87 8.86
C ILE A 300 5.24 6.32 8.80
N VAL A 301 4.34 7.13 8.25
CA VAL A 301 2.90 6.88 8.32
C VAL A 301 2.35 6.64 6.92
N GLN A 302 2.07 5.39 6.58
CA GLN A 302 1.55 5.03 5.27
C GLN A 302 0.06 4.74 5.35
N SER A 303 -0.75 5.50 4.61
CA SER A 303 -2.20 5.32 4.53
C SER A 303 -2.87 5.18 5.91
N GLY A 304 -2.47 6.03 6.87
CA GLY A 304 -2.91 5.93 8.26
C GLY A 304 -4.43 5.99 8.40
N SER A 305 -5.01 5.07 9.18
CA SER A 305 -6.47 4.96 9.37
C SER A 305 -7.04 6.05 10.30
N PHE A 306 -6.83 7.32 9.97
CA PHE A 306 -7.23 8.47 10.79
C PHE A 306 -8.75 8.68 10.91
N HIS A 307 -9.56 7.83 10.28
CA HIS A 307 -11.01 7.74 10.45
C HIS A 307 -11.43 6.80 11.59
N PHE A 308 -10.49 6.00 12.13
CA PHE A 308 -10.80 4.94 13.08
C PHE A 308 -11.41 5.47 14.38
N ARG A 309 -12.47 4.78 14.82
CA ARG A 309 -13.05 4.88 16.17
C ARG A 309 -13.43 3.46 16.62
N PRO A 310 -13.18 3.07 17.89
CA PRO A 310 -13.50 1.73 18.39
C PRO A 310 -14.97 1.34 18.19
N ASP A 311 -15.88 2.29 18.43
CA ASP A 311 -17.33 2.06 18.42
C ASP A 311 -17.99 2.41 17.07
N ALA A 312 -17.19 2.72 16.04
CA ALA A 312 -17.73 3.04 14.71
C ALA A 312 -18.22 1.78 13.97
N PRO A 313 -19.25 1.91 13.12
CA PRO A 313 -19.65 0.82 12.23
C PRO A 313 -18.50 0.43 11.29
N PRO A 314 -18.47 -0.82 10.78
CA PRO A 314 -17.42 -1.29 9.86
C PRO A 314 -17.25 -0.46 8.58
N ARG A 315 -18.27 0.33 8.22
CA ARG A 315 -18.24 1.31 7.15
C ARG A 315 -18.58 2.67 7.77
N PRO A 316 -17.58 3.44 8.22
CA PRO A 316 -17.83 4.77 8.75
C PRO A 316 -18.37 5.69 7.63
N PRO A 317 -19.14 6.73 7.98
CA PRO A 317 -19.51 7.78 7.02
C PRO A 317 -18.28 8.39 6.34
N ALA A 318 -18.43 8.76 5.07
CA ALA A 318 -17.38 9.46 4.33
C ALA A 318 -16.98 10.75 5.07
N GLY A 319 -15.68 11.02 5.14
CA GLY A 319 -15.13 12.17 5.87
C GLY A 319 -15.15 12.05 7.40
N GLN A 320 -15.52 10.90 7.97
CA GLN A 320 -15.43 10.69 9.42
C GLN A 320 -13.99 10.92 9.93
N ARG A 321 -13.88 11.71 10.99
CA ARG A 321 -12.66 11.88 11.76
C ARG A 321 -12.58 10.88 12.90
N GLY A 322 -11.40 10.28 13.06
CA GLY A 322 -11.08 9.33 14.14
C GLY A 322 -10.65 10.01 15.43
N GLU A 323 -10.65 9.24 16.52
CA GLU A 323 -10.41 9.73 17.88
C GLU A 323 -9.01 10.31 18.08
N LEU A 324 -7.98 9.74 17.43
CA LEU A 324 -6.63 10.31 17.51
C LEU A 324 -6.63 11.74 16.96
N LEU A 325 -7.27 11.96 15.80
CA LEU A 325 -7.25 13.27 15.20
C LEU A 325 -8.09 14.29 16.00
N ASP A 326 -9.20 13.87 16.59
CA ASP A 326 -9.94 14.70 17.56
C ASP A 326 -9.04 15.14 18.73
N ALA A 327 -8.27 14.20 19.29
CA ALA A 327 -7.42 14.45 20.45
C ALA A 327 -6.21 15.35 20.15
N LEU A 328 -5.77 15.43 18.88
CA LEU A 328 -4.61 16.23 18.47
C LEU A 328 -4.95 17.68 18.09
N ILE A 329 -6.23 18.06 18.05
CA ILE A 329 -6.63 19.43 17.69
C ILE A 329 -6.37 20.37 18.86
N GLY A 330 -5.61 21.44 18.59
CA GLY A 330 -5.33 22.49 19.57
C GLY A 330 -4.38 22.07 20.70
N VAL A 331 -3.75 20.90 20.59
CA VAL A 331 -2.73 20.42 21.54
C VAL A 331 -1.35 20.44 20.90
N ARG A 332 -0.32 20.49 21.74
CA ARG A 332 1.07 20.37 21.27
C ARG A 332 1.32 18.94 20.76
N VAL A 333 1.92 18.84 19.58
CA VAL A 333 2.29 17.58 18.94
C VAL A 333 3.81 17.58 18.75
N PRO A 334 4.57 16.70 19.42
CA PRO A 334 6.01 16.57 19.22
C PRO A 334 6.35 15.64 18.04
N GLY A 335 7.61 15.68 17.63
CA GLY A 335 8.21 14.72 16.70
C GLY A 335 8.12 15.09 15.22
N ARG A 336 8.55 14.14 14.38
CA ARG A 336 8.62 14.25 12.93
C ARG A 336 7.73 13.19 12.27
N PHE A 337 6.93 13.59 11.30
CA PHE A 337 5.97 12.71 10.61
C PHE A 337 6.21 12.73 9.10
N LEU A 338 6.63 11.60 8.53
CA LEU A 338 6.69 11.35 7.10
C LEU A 338 5.42 10.64 6.67
N ILE A 339 4.42 11.42 6.26
CA ILE A 339 3.09 10.92 5.94
C ILE A 339 3.05 10.59 4.45
N GLN A 340 2.50 9.42 4.13
CA GLN A 340 2.36 8.93 2.77
C GLN A 340 0.95 8.39 2.56
N VAL A 341 0.39 8.61 1.38
CA VAL A 341 -0.94 8.09 1.02
C VAL A 341 -1.05 7.82 -0.47
N GLY A 342 -1.80 6.79 -0.84
CA GLY A 342 -2.14 6.47 -2.22
C GLY A 342 -3.20 7.41 -2.77
N SER A 343 -3.04 7.82 -4.02
CA SER A 343 -3.97 8.73 -4.69
C SER A 343 -5.34 8.12 -4.94
N GLU A 344 -5.46 6.80 -4.95
CA GLU A 344 -6.73 6.10 -5.15
C GLU A 344 -7.50 5.89 -3.82
N GLU A 345 -6.93 6.35 -2.68
CA GLU A 345 -7.49 6.17 -1.33
C GLU A 345 -8.28 7.41 -0.86
N ARG A 346 -9.37 7.76 -1.55
CA ARG A 346 -10.08 9.06 -1.37
C ARG A 346 -10.32 9.49 0.08
N ASP A 347 -10.87 8.62 0.93
CA ASP A 347 -11.16 8.98 2.32
C ASP A 347 -9.90 9.09 3.17
N MET A 348 -8.89 8.26 2.90
CA MET A 348 -7.62 8.29 3.65
C MET A 348 -6.74 9.47 3.27
N VAL A 349 -6.85 9.95 2.03
CA VAL A 349 -6.26 11.21 1.59
C VAL A 349 -6.69 12.36 2.49
N THR A 350 -8.01 12.53 2.69
CA THR A 350 -8.55 13.59 3.55
C THR A 350 -8.06 13.43 4.99
N GLY A 351 -8.05 12.19 5.50
CA GLY A 351 -7.52 11.89 6.84
C GLY A 351 -6.05 12.23 7.00
N ALA A 352 -5.21 11.92 6.00
CA ALA A 352 -3.78 12.21 6.01
C ALA A 352 -3.49 13.72 5.95
N GLU A 353 -4.25 14.47 5.13
CA GLU A 353 -4.17 15.93 5.07
C GLU A 353 -4.58 16.58 6.39
N ALA A 354 -5.67 16.09 7.00
CA ALA A 354 -6.16 16.60 8.27
C ALA A 354 -5.21 16.28 9.42
N PHE A 355 -4.60 15.09 9.44
CA PHE A 355 -3.55 14.74 10.41
C PHE A 355 -2.31 15.61 10.24
N ARG A 356 -1.82 15.80 9.01
CA ARG A 356 -0.70 16.73 8.75
C ARG A 356 -1.02 18.12 9.29
N ALA A 357 -2.21 18.64 9.00
CA ALA A 357 -2.61 19.98 9.44
C ALA A 357 -2.63 20.09 10.97
N ALA A 358 -3.18 19.09 11.67
CA ALA A 358 -3.20 19.06 13.14
C ALA A 358 -1.78 18.95 13.73
N ALA A 359 -0.93 18.08 13.18
CA ALA A 359 0.45 17.91 13.63
C ALA A 359 1.27 19.20 13.47
N VAL A 360 1.18 19.86 12.30
CA VAL A 360 1.85 21.15 12.06
C VAL A 360 1.32 22.23 13.00
N ALA A 361 0.01 22.34 13.18
CA ALA A 361 -0.58 23.30 14.10
C ALA A 361 -0.15 23.06 15.56
N GLY A 362 0.12 21.81 15.93
CA GLY A 362 0.67 21.41 17.22
C GLY A 362 2.19 21.60 17.38
N GLY A 363 2.90 22.02 16.32
CA GLY A 363 4.34 22.29 16.36
C GLY A 363 5.25 21.15 15.91
N ALA A 364 4.71 20.06 15.33
CA ALA A 364 5.50 18.97 14.77
C ALA A 364 6.04 19.30 13.38
N GLU A 365 7.13 18.64 12.99
CA GLU A 365 7.55 18.59 11.59
C GLU A 365 6.70 17.53 10.87
N ALA A 366 5.92 17.90 9.84
CA ALA A 366 5.10 16.93 9.11
C ALA A 366 5.08 17.18 7.59
N GLY A 367 5.62 16.20 6.85
CA GLY A 367 5.58 16.13 5.40
C GLY A 367 4.48 15.17 4.93
N LEU A 368 3.86 15.46 3.78
CA LEU A 368 2.89 14.56 3.13
C LEU A 368 3.29 14.31 1.67
N VAL A 369 3.44 13.06 1.29
CA VAL A 369 3.69 12.61 -0.09
C VAL A 369 2.53 11.75 -0.58
N ARG A 370 2.12 11.99 -1.82
CA ARG A 370 1.10 11.17 -2.50
C ARG A 370 1.76 10.25 -3.51
N TYR A 371 1.49 8.95 -3.41
CA TYR A 371 1.90 7.93 -4.36
C TYR A 371 0.75 7.61 -5.31
N ALA A 372 1.06 7.31 -6.58
CA ALA A 372 0.04 6.87 -7.53
C ALA A 372 -0.25 5.39 -7.27
N GLY A 373 -1.24 5.10 -6.42
CA GLY A 373 -1.54 3.75 -5.95
C GLY A 373 -2.73 3.69 -5.01
N GLY A 374 -3.15 2.47 -4.69
CA GLY A 374 -4.25 2.16 -3.76
C GLY A 374 -3.79 1.96 -2.31
N HIS A 375 -4.54 1.20 -1.51
CA HIS A 375 -4.19 0.81 -0.14
C HIS A 375 -3.35 -0.48 -0.17
N ASP A 376 -2.07 -0.36 -0.54
CA ASP A 376 -1.32 -1.49 -1.10
C ASP A 376 0.18 -1.54 -0.78
N TYR A 377 0.69 -2.74 -0.46
CA TYR A 377 2.13 -2.99 -0.31
C TYR A 377 2.92 -2.78 -1.60
N ALA A 378 2.27 -2.81 -2.76
CA ALA A 378 2.90 -2.56 -4.05
C ALA A 378 3.73 -1.27 -4.04
N TRP A 379 3.14 -0.15 -3.60
CA TRP A 379 3.84 1.12 -3.46
C TRP A 379 4.33 1.39 -2.03
N TRP A 380 3.68 0.87 -0.97
CA TRP A 380 4.16 1.10 0.41
C TRP A 380 5.61 0.65 0.58
N ARG A 381 6.01 -0.43 -0.10
CA ARG A 381 7.39 -0.93 -0.08
C ARG A 381 8.39 0.09 -0.64
N THR A 382 8.04 0.81 -1.71
CA THR A 382 8.84 1.92 -2.24
C THR A 382 8.82 3.09 -1.26
N GLY A 383 7.63 3.46 -0.79
CA GLY A 383 7.45 4.59 0.13
C GLY A 383 8.21 4.44 1.45
N LEU A 384 8.33 3.24 2.00
CA LEU A 384 9.08 3.01 3.24
C LEU A 384 10.54 3.43 3.08
N PHE A 385 11.19 3.01 1.99
CA PHE A 385 12.59 3.33 1.75
C PHE A 385 12.79 4.78 1.28
N ASP A 386 11.89 5.34 0.46
CA ASP A 386 11.90 6.78 0.14
C ASP A 386 11.82 7.64 1.42
N ALA A 387 11.03 7.21 2.41
CA ALA A 387 10.92 7.90 3.70
C ALA A 387 12.18 7.70 4.55
N LEU A 388 12.79 6.51 4.56
CA LEU A 388 14.03 6.27 5.28
C LEU A 388 15.18 7.11 4.71
N ASP A 389 15.27 7.22 3.38
CA ASP A 389 16.22 8.11 2.72
C ASP A 389 16.02 9.54 3.21
N ALA A 390 14.78 10.06 3.19
CA ALA A 390 14.46 11.42 3.65
C ALA A 390 14.72 11.68 5.15
N VAL A 391 14.88 10.63 5.96
CA VAL A 391 15.28 10.74 7.38
C VAL A 391 16.79 10.88 7.53
N ASP A 392 17.58 10.35 6.60
CA ASP A 392 19.02 10.31 6.73
C ASP A 392 19.67 11.69 6.46
N PRO A 393 20.57 12.15 7.35
CA PRO A 393 21.29 13.41 7.17
C PRO A 393 22.29 13.26 6.02
N GLY A 394 21.84 13.53 4.80
CA GLY A 394 22.64 13.41 3.58
C GLY A 394 21.82 13.15 2.31
N SER A 395 20.54 12.76 2.42
CA SER A 395 19.67 12.67 1.25
C SER A 395 19.21 14.06 0.83
N THR A 396 19.54 14.47 -0.40
CA THR A 396 18.82 15.58 -1.04
C THR A 396 17.34 15.22 -1.11
N SER A 397 16.50 16.12 -0.62
CA SER A 397 15.05 15.96 -0.69
C SER A 397 14.64 15.71 -2.16
N PRO A 398 13.68 14.83 -2.47
CA PRO A 398 13.19 14.61 -3.84
C PRO A 398 12.56 15.86 -4.51
N GLN A 399 12.61 17.02 -3.86
CA GLN A 399 12.17 18.31 -4.38
C GLN A 399 13.27 19.07 -5.15
N ASP A 400 14.52 18.58 -5.17
CA ASP A 400 15.65 19.28 -5.81
C ASP A 400 16.10 18.67 -7.16
N VAL A 401 15.25 17.89 -7.84
CA VAL A 401 15.51 17.55 -9.25
C VAL A 401 14.95 18.67 -10.13
N PRO A 402 15.78 19.38 -10.92
CA PRO A 402 15.31 20.42 -11.84
C PRO A 402 14.32 19.85 -12.86
N GLU A 403 13.37 20.70 -13.26
CA GLU A 403 12.19 20.45 -14.12
C GLU A 403 12.35 19.46 -15.28
#